data_AF-A0A7C1M092-F1
#
_entry.id   AF-A0A7C1M092-F1
#
_cell.length_a   1.000
_cell.length_b   1.000
_cell.length_c   1.000
_cell.angle_alpha   90.00
_cell.angle_beta   90.00
_cell.angle_gamma   90.00
#
_symmetry.space_group_name_H-M   'P 1'
#
loop_
_entity.id
_entity.type
_entity.pdbx_description
1 polymer ?
#
loop_
_entity_poly.entity_id
_entity_poly.type
_entity_poly.pdbx_seq_one_letter_code
_entity_poly.pdbx_strand_id
1 'polypeptide(L)'
;EGRELWEWLLEPTRIYVKAVLELIGSVEVHGLAHITGGGLTNLKRLTDHGFSLEMPPIQGIFKLIHENGVPLEEMFRVFNMGVGMVAVVPAEEKDDALDVLNKHYESFELGTVTEGPRIVVKNYGVKL
;
A
#
# COMPACT_ATOMS: atom_id res chain seq x y z
N GLU A 1 -22.59 -5.19 0.45
CA GLU A 1 -22.41 -4.27 -0.69
C GLU A 1 -23.22 -4.65 -1.94
N GLY A 2 -24.07 -5.69 -1.91
CA GLY A 2 -25.06 -5.97 -2.97
C GLY A 2 -24.51 -6.45 -4.33
N ARG A 3 -23.19 -6.47 -4.50
CA ARG A 3 -22.47 -6.98 -5.69
C ARG A 3 -22.21 -8.48 -5.59
N GLU A 4 -22.20 -9.14 -6.74
CA GLU A 4 -21.82 -10.55 -6.87
C GLU A 4 -20.31 -10.73 -6.68
N LEU A 5 -19.88 -11.92 -6.21
CA LEU A 5 -18.46 -12.18 -5.94
C LEU A 5 -17.57 -12.00 -7.17
N TRP A 6 -18.03 -12.46 -8.35
CA TRP A 6 -17.25 -12.36 -9.58
C TRP A 6 -17.02 -10.91 -10.02
N GLU A 7 -17.93 -9.98 -9.68
CA GLU A 7 -17.78 -8.56 -10.00
C GLU A 7 -16.63 -7.93 -9.21
N TRP A 8 -16.44 -8.36 -7.96
CA TRP A 8 -15.30 -7.95 -7.15
C TRP A 8 -13.97 -8.47 -7.70
N LEU A 9 -13.97 -9.72 -8.18
CA LEU A 9 -12.76 -10.37 -8.68
C LEU A 9 -12.33 -9.85 -10.07
N LEU A 10 -13.28 -9.33 -10.85
CA LEU A 10 -13.02 -8.77 -12.18
C LEU A 10 -12.87 -7.24 -12.17
N GLU A 11 -12.89 -6.60 -11.01
CA GLU A 11 -12.61 -5.17 -10.87
C GLU A 11 -11.26 -4.84 -11.57
N PRO A 12 -11.24 -3.95 -12.57
CA PRO A 12 -10.02 -3.64 -13.29
C PRO A 12 -8.96 -3.05 -12.36
N THR A 13 -7.69 -3.44 -12.57
CA THR A 13 -6.59 -2.89 -11.79
C THR A 13 -6.41 -1.40 -12.06
N ARG A 14 -6.07 -0.63 -11.01
CA ARG A 14 -5.82 0.81 -11.12
C ARG A 14 -4.50 1.06 -11.86
N ILE A 15 -4.46 2.08 -12.72
CA ILE A 15 -3.28 2.46 -13.51
C ILE A 15 -2.71 3.80 -13.02
N TYR A 16 -1.63 3.76 -12.25
CA TYR A 16 -1.10 4.91 -11.51
C TYR A 16 -0.22 5.88 -12.31
N VAL A 17 -0.07 5.69 -13.63
CA VAL A 17 0.93 6.41 -14.46
C VAL A 17 0.80 7.93 -14.33
N LYS A 18 -0.41 8.49 -14.45
CA LYS A 18 -0.63 9.94 -14.39
C LYS A 18 -0.28 10.51 -13.01
N ALA A 19 -0.75 9.85 -11.95
CA ALA A 19 -0.50 10.26 -10.57
C ALA A 19 1.00 10.25 -10.24
N VAL A 20 1.70 9.18 -10.65
CA VAL A 20 3.15 9.03 -10.42
C VAL A 20 3.95 10.07 -11.19
N LEU A 21 3.61 10.35 -12.44
CA LEU A 21 4.31 11.37 -13.23
C LEU A 21 4.12 12.78 -12.65
N GLU A 22 2.91 13.12 -12.19
CA GLU A 22 2.66 14.42 -11.54
C GLU A 22 3.42 14.52 -10.21
N LEU A 23 3.44 13.44 -9.40
CA LEU A 23 4.16 13.39 -8.13
C LEU A 23 5.67 13.65 -8.34
N ILE A 24 6.31 12.89 -9.23
CA ILE A 24 7.76 13.04 -9.52
C ILE A 24 8.11 14.45 -10.02
N GLY A 25 7.18 15.12 -10.71
CA GLY A 25 7.38 16.48 -11.18
C GLY A 25 7.15 17.57 -10.13
N SER A 26 6.57 17.22 -8.97
CA SER A 26 6.10 18.19 -7.96
C SER A 26 6.86 18.12 -6.64
N VAL A 27 7.33 16.93 -6.24
CA VAL A 27 8.01 16.68 -4.96
C VAL A 27 9.21 15.74 -5.15
N GLU A 28 10.11 15.69 -4.18
CA GLU A 28 11.18 14.71 -4.12
C GLU A 28 10.61 13.32 -3.80
N VAL A 29 10.95 12.33 -4.63
CA VAL A 29 10.51 10.94 -4.47
C VAL A 29 11.74 10.04 -4.32
N HIS A 30 11.89 9.46 -3.13
CA HIS A 30 12.99 8.54 -2.82
C HIS A 30 12.74 7.12 -3.32
N GLY A 31 11.48 6.72 -3.48
CA GLY A 31 11.13 5.39 -3.95
C GLY A 31 9.66 5.24 -4.30
N LEU A 32 9.37 4.31 -5.21
CA LEU A 32 8.03 3.94 -5.64
C LEU A 32 7.90 2.42 -5.64
N ALA A 33 6.95 1.88 -4.89
CA ALA A 33 6.65 0.46 -4.86
C ALA A 33 5.23 0.19 -5.34
N HIS A 34 5.12 -0.51 -6.47
CA HIS A 34 3.86 -1.11 -6.91
C HIS A 34 3.62 -2.39 -6.11
N ILE A 35 2.53 -2.41 -5.33
CA ILE A 35 2.16 -3.53 -4.48
C ILE A 35 1.36 -4.55 -5.31
N THR A 36 2.04 -5.62 -5.69
CA THR A 36 1.53 -6.67 -6.59
C THR A 36 1.70 -8.05 -5.94
N GLY A 37 2.18 -9.05 -6.68
CA GLY A 37 2.56 -10.34 -6.11
C GLY A 37 3.67 -10.17 -5.08
N GLY A 38 3.44 -10.63 -3.85
CA GLY A 38 4.32 -10.41 -2.71
C GLY A 38 3.80 -9.36 -1.72
N GLY A 39 2.70 -8.68 -2.02
CA GLY A 39 2.07 -7.72 -1.11
C GLY A 39 3.06 -6.70 -0.57
N LEU A 40 3.04 -6.48 0.75
CA LEU A 40 3.90 -5.49 1.41
C LEU A 40 5.39 -5.84 1.31
N THR A 41 5.78 -7.10 1.07
CA THR A 41 7.20 -7.45 0.92
C THR A 41 7.83 -6.85 -0.34
N ASN A 42 7.03 -6.30 -1.25
CA ASN A 42 7.52 -5.51 -2.39
C ASN A 42 8.32 -4.27 -1.92
N LEU A 43 8.02 -3.71 -0.74
CA LEU A 43 8.77 -2.56 -0.17
C LEU A 43 10.24 -2.89 0.11
N LYS A 44 10.57 -4.16 0.42
CA LYS A 44 11.97 -4.60 0.65
C LYS A 44 12.86 -4.47 -0.59
N ARG A 45 12.27 -4.25 -1.77
CA ARG A 45 13.02 -4.04 -3.02
C ARG A 45 13.54 -2.60 -3.16
N LEU A 46 13.03 -1.66 -2.36
CA LEU A 46 13.43 -0.26 -2.41
C LEU A 46 14.74 0.00 -1.67
N THR A 47 14.97 -0.71 -0.56
CA THR A 47 16.02 -0.36 0.41
C THR A 47 16.27 -1.48 1.41
N ASP A 48 17.41 -1.43 2.09
CA ASP A 48 17.74 -2.25 3.25
C ASP A 48 17.11 -1.72 4.56
N HIS A 49 16.46 -0.56 4.51
CA HIS A 49 15.63 -0.04 5.60
C HIS A 49 14.30 -0.79 5.74
N GLY A 50 13.61 -0.49 6.83
CA GLY A 50 12.34 -1.10 7.21
C GLY A 50 11.21 -0.11 7.11
N PHE A 51 10.02 -0.58 7.44
CA PHE A 51 8.81 0.22 7.35
C PHE A 51 7.89 -0.05 8.53
N SER A 52 7.35 1.01 9.13
CA SER A 52 6.34 0.95 10.19
C SER A 52 5.04 1.53 9.65
N LEU A 53 4.08 0.65 9.36
CA LEU A 53 2.89 0.94 8.57
C LEU A 53 1.61 0.90 9.43
N GLU A 54 0.65 1.73 9.07
CA GLU A 54 -0.74 1.69 9.54
C GLU A 54 -1.65 1.41 8.34
N MET A 55 -2.09 0.16 8.22
CA MET A 55 -2.88 -0.28 7.07
C MET A 55 -4.36 0.10 7.24
N PRO A 56 -5.09 0.38 6.14
CA PRO A 56 -6.52 0.63 6.20
C PRO A 56 -7.27 -0.61 6.73
N PRO A 57 -8.51 -0.44 7.23
CA PRO A 57 -9.35 -1.54 7.66
C PRO A 57 -9.51 -2.62 6.58
N ILE A 58 -9.34 -3.89 6.95
CA ILE A 58 -9.58 -5.02 6.04
C ILE A 58 -11.07 -5.11 5.73
N GLN A 59 -11.41 -4.91 4.45
CA GLN A 59 -12.79 -4.85 3.95
C GLN A 59 -12.98 -5.72 2.69
N GLY A 60 -14.23 -5.85 2.26
CA GLY A 60 -14.61 -6.51 1.01
C GLY A 60 -14.03 -7.92 0.85
N ILE A 61 -13.46 -8.19 -0.32
CA ILE A 61 -12.93 -9.51 -0.68
C ILE A 61 -11.79 -9.97 0.25
N PHE A 62 -10.94 -9.06 0.75
CA PHE A 62 -9.85 -9.42 1.65
C PHE A 62 -10.37 -9.88 3.01
N LYS A 63 -11.43 -9.25 3.50
CA LYS A 63 -12.10 -9.69 4.72
C LYS A 63 -12.66 -11.10 4.56
N LEU A 64 -13.33 -11.37 3.44
CA LEU A 64 -13.86 -12.69 3.11
C LEU A 64 -12.76 -13.76 3.07
N ILE A 65 -11.64 -13.48 2.41
CA ILE A 65 -10.50 -14.42 2.34
C ILE A 65 -9.94 -14.70 3.74
N HIS A 66 -9.75 -13.67 4.56
CA HIS A 66 -9.26 -13.83 5.93
C HIS A 66 -10.22 -14.66 6.79
N GLU A 67 -11.53 -14.38 6.72
CA GLU A 67 -12.58 -15.13 7.44
C GLU A 67 -12.66 -16.60 7.01
N ASN A 68 -12.19 -16.94 5.80
CA ASN A 68 -12.08 -18.32 5.31
C ASN A 68 -10.75 -19.00 5.68
N GLY A 69 -9.98 -18.43 6.62
CA GLY A 69 -8.87 -19.12 7.30
C GLY A 69 -7.47 -18.71 6.85
N VAL A 70 -7.31 -17.69 6.00
CA VAL A 70 -5.97 -17.21 5.63
C VAL A 70 -5.41 -16.30 6.73
N PRO A 71 -4.23 -16.61 7.33
CA PRO A 71 -3.64 -15.79 8.39
C PRO A 71 -3.25 -14.38 7.92
N LEU A 72 -3.30 -13.38 8.81
CA LEU A 72 -2.97 -11.99 8.46
C LEU A 72 -1.55 -11.83 7.90
N GLU A 73 -0.58 -12.59 8.40
CA GLU A 73 0.78 -12.55 7.85
C GLU A 73 0.80 -12.93 6.37
N GLU A 74 0.11 -14.02 6.01
CA GLU A 74 -0.02 -14.46 4.62
C GLU A 74 -0.81 -13.45 3.79
N MET A 75 -1.87 -12.87 4.36
CA MET A 75 -2.65 -11.81 3.70
C MET A 75 -1.76 -10.65 3.24
N PHE A 76 -0.88 -10.15 4.11
CA PHE A 76 0.04 -9.05 3.76
C PHE A 76 1.25 -9.49 2.90
N ARG A 77 1.59 -10.78 2.85
CA ARG A 77 2.61 -11.34 1.95
C ARG A 77 2.10 -11.64 0.55
N VAL A 78 0.80 -11.79 0.36
CA VAL A 78 0.22 -12.21 -0.93
C VAL A 78 -0.54 -11.07 -1.58
N PHE A 79 -1.38 -10.36 -0.83
CA PHE A 79 -2.30 -9.38 -1.37
C PHE A 79 -1.84 -7.94 -1.11
N ASN A 80 -2.37 -7.02 -1.90
CA ASN A 80 -2.12 -5.59 -1.74
C ASN A 80 -2.88 -4.96 -0.56
N MET A 81 -3.90 -5.66 -0.03
CA MET A 81 -4.65 -5.26 1.16
C MET A 81 -5.23 -3.84 1.06
N GLY A 82 -5.62 -3.41 -0.14
CA GLY A 82 -6.21 -2.09 -0.42
C GLY A 82 -5.19 -1.01 -0.81
N VAL A 83 -3.90 -1.29 -0.73
CA VAL A 83 -2.83 -0.34 -1.09
C VAL A 83 -2.12 -0.85 -2.34
N GLY A 84 -2.42 -0.28 -3.50
CA GLY A 84 -1.81 -0.69 -4.78
C GLY A 84 -0.48 -0.02 -5.10
N MET A 85 -0.21 1.17 -4.57
CA MET A 85 1.02 1.93 -4.85
C MET A 85 1.48 2.62 -3.57
N VAL A 86 2.78 2.64 -3.33
CA VAL A 86 3.41 3.37 -2.22
C VAL A 86 4.51 4.26 -2.78
N ALA A 87 4.50 5.52 -2.38
CA ALA A 87 5.58 6.47 -2.62
C ALA A 87 6.29 6.78 -1.30
N VAL A 88 7.62 6.82 -1.33
CA VAL A 88 8.47 7.27 -0.23
C VAL A 88 8.96 8.67 -0.56
N VAL A 89 8.64 9.63 0.29
CA VAL A 89 8.93 11.06 0.13
C VAL A 89 9.54 11.60 1.44
N PRO A 90 10.26 12.73 1.41
CA PRO A 90 10.64 13.44 2.63
C PRO A 90 9.42 13.76 3.51
N ALA A 91 9.60 13.74 4.84
CA ALA A 91 8.49 13.93 5.77
C ALA A 91 7.89 15.34 5.68
N GLU A 92 8.73 16.32 5.34
CA GLU A 92 8.38 17.72 5.13
C GLU A 92 7.57 17.96 3.85
N GLU A 93 7.67 17.09 2.84
CA GLU A 93 6.92 17.20 1.57
C GLU A 93 5.69 16.27 1.53
N LYS A 94 5.38 15.61 2.65
CA LYS A 94 4.27 14.65 2.74
C LYS A 94 2.92 15.26 2.35
N ASP A 95 2.60 16.44 2.86
CA ASP A 95 1.30 17.06 2.62
C ASP A 95 1.17 17.52 1.16
N ASP A 96 2.24 18.06 0.56
CA ASP A 96 2.30 18.40 -0.86
C ASP A 96 2.14 17.15 -1.75
N ALA A 97 2.78 16.04 -1.38
CA ALA A 97 2.64 14.77 -2.06
C ALA A 97 1.19 14.25 -2.02
N LEU A 98 0.53 14.34 -0.85
CA LEU A 98 -0.87 13.96 -0.70
C LEU A 98 -1.79 14.87 -1.53
N ASP A 99 -1.54 16.17 -1.55
CA ASP A 99 -2.31 17.12 -2.36
C ASP A 99 -2.20 16.81 -3.86
N VAL A 100 -1.03 16.40 -4.35
CA VAL A 100 -0.84 15.96 -5.73
C VAL A 100 -1.58 14.66 -6.00
N LEU A 101 -1.39 13.64 -5.16
CA LEU A 101 -1.94 12.31 -5.41
C LEU A 101 -3.47 12.25 -5.28
N ASN A 102 -4.06 13.02 -4.35
CA ASN A 102 -5.50 13.07 -4.12
C ASN A 102 -6.29 13.68 -5.29
N LYS A 103 -5.63 14.36 -6.24
CA LYS A 103 -6.26 14.75 -7.52
C LYS A 103 -6.60 13.55 -8.41
N HIS A 104 -5.90 12.43 -8.22
CA HIS A 104 -6.04 11.23 -9.05
C HIS A 104 -6.71 10.08 -8.29
N TYR A 105 -6.24 9.80 -7.07
CA TYR A 105 -6.70 8.68 -6.25
C TYR A 105 -6.68 9.07 -4.77
N GLU A 106 -7.66 8.59 -4.01
CA GLU A 106 -7.63 8.68 -2.55
C GLU A 106 -6.31 8.13 -2.02
N SER A 107 -5.58 8.97 -1.31
CA SER A 107 -4.22 8.74 -0.85
C SER A 107 -4.08 9.21 0.60
N PHE A 108 -3.28 8.50 1.37
CA PHE A 108 -3.10 8.75 2.80
C PHE A 108 -1.68 8.41 3.23
N GLU A 109 -1.27 8.92 4.38
CA GLU A 109 -0.01 8.56 5.02
C GLU A 109 -0.07 7.09 5.47
N LEU A 110 0.68 6.22 4.78
CA LEU A 110 0.71 4.79 5.11
C LEU A 110 1.58 4.49 6.33
N GLY A 111 2.61 5.29 6.58
CA GLY A 111 3.57 5.06 7.65
C GLY A 111 4.94 5.66 7.37
N THR A 112 5.95 5.17 8.07
CA THR A 112 7.30 5.74 8.05
C THR A 112 8.37 4.69 7.77
N VAL A 113 9.51 5.15 7.24
CA VAL A 113 10.73 4.34 7.09
C VAL A 113 11.40 4.19 8.45
N THR A 114 11.97 3.01 8.74
CA THR A 114 12.66 2.70 10.00
C THR A 114 14.03 2.08 9.78
N GLU A 115 14.87 2.06 10.80
CA GLU A 115 16.12 1.31 10.76
C GLU A 115 15.90 -0.22 10.69
N GLY A 116 16.77 -0.91 9.95
CA GLY A 116 16.75 -2.36 9.76
C GLY A 116 15.66 -2.89 8.81
N PRO A 117 15.77 -4.08 8.22
CA PRO A 117 15.04 -4.49 7.01
C PRO A 117 13.60 -5.01 7.26
N ARG A 118 12.99 -4.70 8.40
CA ARG A 118 11.71 -5.31 8.83
C ARG A 118 10.53 -4.43 8.47
N ILE A 119 9.45 -5.05 7.99
CA ILE A 119 8.18 -4.37 7.81
C ILE A 119 7.28 -4.72 9.00
N VAL A 120 6.69 -3.71 9.63
CA VAL A 120 5.79 -3.85 10.78
C VAL A 120 4.46 -3.19 10.44
N VAL A 121 3.38 -3.96 10.48
CA VAL A 121 2.02 -3.43 10.36
C VAL A 121 1.47 -3.24 11.77
N LYS A 122 1.60 -2.01 12.29
CA LYS A 122 1.39 -1.68 13.71
C LYS A 122 -0.01 -2.06 14.20
N ASN A 123 -1.04 -1.63 13.46
CA ASN A 123 -2.44 -1.80 13.84
C ASN A 123 -2.95 -3.26 13.72
N TYR A 124 -2.18 -4.16 13.11
CA TYR A 124 -2.48 -5.58 13.01
C TYR A 124 -1.48 -6.49 13.74
N GLY A 125 -0.44 -5.91 14.36
CA GLY A 125 0.59 -6.68 15.07
C GLY A 125 1.42 -7.62 14.18
N VAL A 126 1.43 -7.41 12.85
CA VAL A 126 2.13 -8.28 11.89
C VAL A 126 3.55 -7.77 11.65
N LYS A 127 4.51 -8.70 11.52
CA LYS A 127 5.91 -8.42 11.17
C LYS A 127 6.33 -9.30 9.99
N LEU A 128 6.88 -8.71 8.93
CA LEU A 128 7.22 -9.40 7.67
C LEU A 128 8.70 -9.43 7.34
#